data_AF-A0A3D0LB08-F1
#
_entry.id   AF-A0A3D0LB08-F1
#
_cell.length_a   1.000
_cell.length_b   1.000
_cell.length_c   1.000
_cell.angle_alpha   90.00
_cell.angle_beta   90.00
_cell.angle_gamma   90.00
#
_symmetry.space_group_name_H-M   'P 1'
#
loop_
_entity.id
_entity.type
_entity.pdbx_description
1 polymer ?
#
loop_
_entity_poly.entity_id
_entity_poly.type
_entity_poly.pdbx_seq_one_letter_code
_entity_poly.pdbx_strand_id
1 'polypeptide(L)'
;MKMIKKIFLTAVLVLAAGVSNAFADVKLSDKSISVIEDFLEQKIPFSASDTPQDALDLLDKWIADNQADIDSLTEVEQMVLTNLIDCEIYTYRIQMPNTKKELIKLLGAQTKVAADYLEAHKEESLDKWIYLSAGSVTSVYMALEPLKTAFTYGYSVRDNFQKAVDLDPYFSYGWRNLAQWYFYCPGFLGGSKKIAKEYFQKSMALAKKPSDVYESTILMSQVFYEDKKFEDCTAYLNLAEAFTQGNNCYIQFVRSVNAKGESIFKFHGHKADK
;
A
#
# COMPACT_ATOMS: atom_id res chain seq x y z
N MET A 1 23.53 72.68 -25.65
CA MET A 1 22.68 71.84 -26.53
C MET A 1 23.23 70.42 -26.51
N LYS A 2 22.48 69.49 -25.88
CA LYS A 2 22.49 68.01 -26.02
C LYS A 2 23.79 67.32 -26.51
N MET A 3 24.38 66.43 -25.71
CA MET A 3 24.04 64.99 -25.73
C MET A 3 24.94 64.17 -24.79
N ILE A 4 24.27 63.41 -23.93
CA ILE A 4 24.75 62.31 -23.11
C ILE A 4 25.24 61.16 -24.01
N LYS A 5 26.43 60.60 -23.76
CA LYS A 5 26.85 59.27 -24.25
C LYS A 5 27.56 58.53 -23.12
N LYS A 6 26.80 57.81 -22.30
CA LYS A 6 26.67 56.33 -22.27
C LYS A 6 27.90 55.63 -21.70
N ILE A 7 27.85 55.39 -20.40
CA ILE A 7 28.60 54.37 -19.67
C ILE A 7 28.13 53.01 -20.20
N PHE A 8 29.05 52.23 -20.79
CA PHE A 8 28.82 50.83 -21.14
C PHE A 8 28.94 50.01 -19.85
N LEU A 9 27.81 49.75 -19.20
CA LEU A 9 27.72 48.74 -18.15
C LEU A 9 27.33 47.42 -18.82
N THR A 10 28.31 46.54 -19.02
CA THR A 10 28.07 45.18 -19.52
C THR A 10 27.39 44.37 -18.41
N ALA A 11 26.07 44.39 -18.39
CA ALA A 11 25.29 43.45 -17.58
C ALA A 11 25.45 42.06 -18.19
N VAL A 12 26.23 41.20 -17.53
CA VAL A 12 26.20 39.76 -17.77
C VAL A 12 24.88 39.25 -17.22
N LEU A 13 23.85 39.27 -18.07
CA LEU A 13 22.63 38.49 -17.87
C LEU A 13 23.04 37.03 -18.07
N VAL A 14 23.35 36.35 -16.98
CA VAL A 14 23.28 34.89 -16.93
C VAL A 14 21.79 34.55 -17.06
N LEU A 15 21.33 34.41 -18.31
CA LEU A 15 20.18 33.60 -18.63
C LEU A 15 20.57 32.16 -18.26
N ALA A 16 20.44 31.83 -16.98
CA ALA A 16 20.15 30.47 -16.58
C ALA A 16 18.74 30.18 -17.12
N ALA A 17 18.65 29.92 -18.42
CA ALA A 17 17.59 29.08 -18.94
C ALA A 17 17.80 27.75 -18.21
N GLY A 18 17.09 27.61 -17.08
CA GLY A 18 16.91 26.31 -16.47
C GLY A 18 16.38 25.44 -17.58
N VAL A 19 17.21 24.51 -18.03
CA VAL A 19 16.76 23.38 -18.81
C VAL A 19 15.91 22.60 -17.82
N SER A 20 14.65 23.00 -17.67
CA SER A 20 13.63 22.11 -17.16
C SER A 20 13.60 20.98 -18.18
N ASN A 21 14.33 19.91 -17.90
CA ASN A 21 14.01 18.62 -18.51
C ASN A 21 12.52 18.45 -18.24
N ALA A 22 11.72 18.62 -19.28
CA ALA A 22 10.30 18.33 -19.25
C ALA A 22 10.22 16.80 -19.20
N PHE A 23 10.48 16.25 -18.01
CA PHE A 23 10.20 14.86 -17.74
C PHE A 23 8.70 14.67 -17.93
N ALA A 24 8.32 13.57 -18.59
CA ALA A 24 6.92 13.24 -18.74
C ALA A 24 6.33 13.04 -17.33
N ASP A 25 5.23 13.74 -17.06
CA ASP A 25 4.41 13.49 -15.87
C ASP A 25 3.50 12.29 -16.20
N VAL A 26 3.75 11.14 -15.58
CA VAL A 26 2.83 10.00 -15.64
C VAL A 26 1.80 10.18 -14.54
N LYS A 27 0.60 10.64 -14.91
CA LYS A 27 -0.54 10.77 -14.01
C LYS A 27 -1.59 9.73 -14.33
N LEU A 28 -2.16 9.14 -13.28
CA LEU A 28 -3.34 8.31 -13.43
C LEU A 28 -4.53 9.18 -13.82
N SER A 29 -5.39 8.68 -14.72
CA SER A 29 -6.62 9.36 -15.10
C SER A 29 -7.65 9.36 -13.96
N ASP A 30 -8.58 10.32 -13.99
CA ASP A 30 -9.70 10.35 -13.04
C ASP A 30 -10.53 9.06 -13.10
N LYS A 31 -10.61 8.44 -14.29
CA LYS A 31 -11.27 7.14 -14.47
C LYS A 31 -10.56 6.05 -13.68
N SER A 32 -9.24 5.90 -13.83
CA SER A 32 -8.50 4.86 -13.11
C SER A 32 -8.53 5.08 -11.60
N ILE A 33 -8.42 6.34 -11.15
CA ILE A 33 -8.58 6.67 -9.73
C ILE A 33 -9.96 6.26 -9.22
N SER A 34 -11.02 6.54 -9.98
CA SER A 34 -12.38 6.12 -9.60
C SER A 34 -12.54 4.60 -9.50
N VAL A 35 -11.94 3.83 -10.42
CA VAL A 35 -11.98 2.35 -10.39
C VAL A 35 -11.18 1.81 -9.20
N ILE A 36 -10.01 2.40 -8.91
CA ILE A 36 -9.18 2.04 -7.75
C ILE A 36 -9.93 2.33 -6.45
N GLU A 37 -10.55 3.51 -6.32
CA GLU A 37 -11.31 3.87 -5.12
C GLU A 37 -12.53 2.97 -4.93
N ASP A 38 -13.27 2.64 -6.00
CA ASP A 38 -14.38 1.69 -5.94
C ASP A 38 -13.92 0.31 -5.45
N PHE A 39 -12.82 -0.22 -6.02
CA PHE A 39 -12.22 -1.47 -5.55
C PHE A 39 -11.87 -1.44 -4.06
N LEU A 40 -11.25 -0.35 -3.59
CA LEU A 40 -10.83 -0.21 -2.20
C LEU A 40 -12.03 -0.10 -1.25
N GLU A 41 -13.18 0.42 -1.69
CA GLU A 41 -14.42 0.39 -0.93
C GLU A 41 -15.00 -1.02 -0.78
N GLN A 42 -14.77 -1.92 -1.77
CA GLN A 42 -15.24 -3.30 -1.71
C GLN A 42 -14.55 -4.17 -0.64
N LYS A 43 -13.42 -3.73 -0.11
CA LYS A 43 -12.69 -4.46 0.95
C LYS A 43 -13.55 -4.72 2.19
N ILE A 44 -14.45 -3.80 2.53
CA ILE A 44 -15.41 -4.01 3.63
C ILE A 44 -16.38 -5.15 3.27
N PRO A 45 -17.15 -5.09 2.15
CA PRO A 45 -17.96 -6.20 1.67
C PRO A 45 -17.22 -7.54 1.57
N PHE A 46 -16.01 -7.59 1.00
CA PHE A 46 -15.23 -8.83 0.90
C PHE A 46 -14.93 -9.40 2.28
N SER A 47 -14.55 -8.55 3.24
CA SER A 47 -14.26 -9.00 4.60
C SER A 47 -15.52 -9.41 5.37
N ALA A 48 -16.69 -8.90 4.99
CA ALA A 48 -17.99 -9.24 5.58
C ALA A 48 -18.51 -10.63 5.16
N SER A 49 -17.80 -11.31 4.27
CA SER A 49 -18.11 -12.68 3.86
C SER A 49 -18.00 -13.68 5.01
N ASP A 50 -18.68 -14.82 4.87
CA ASP A 50 -18.65 -15.90 5.86
C ASP A 50 -17.31 -16.64 5.87
N THR A 51 -16.73 -16.87 4.69
CA THR A 51 -15.44 -17.55 4.54
C THR A 51 -14.47 -16.77 3.65
N PRO A 52 -13.16 -17.08 3.71
CA PRO A 52 -12.19 -16.51 2.76
C PRO A 52 -12.48 -16.89 1.31
N GLN A 53 -13.11 -18.05 1.05
CA GLN A 53 -13.49 -18.43 -0.32
C GLN A 53 -14.63 -17.56 -0.84
N ASP A 54 -15.65 -17.30 -0.01
CA ASP A 54 -16.76 -16.41 -0.41
C ASP A 54 -16.26 -14.98 -0.69
N ALA A 55 -15.26 -14.51 0.06
CA ALA A 55 -14.60 -13.23 -0.21
C ALA A 55 -13.89 -13.22 -1.58
N LEU A 56 -13.19 -14.31 -1.93
CA LEU A 56 -12.56 -14.47 -3.24
C LEU A 56 -13.59 -14.54 -4.37
N ASP A 57 -14.70 -15.24 -4.16
CA ASP A 57 -15.79 -15.32 -5.15
C ASP A 57 -16.44 -13.95 -5.39
N LEU A 58 -16.58 -13.12 -4.35
CA LEU A 58 -17.03 -11.72 -4.50
C LEU A 58 -16.01 -10.84 -5.23
N LEU A 59 -14.72 -11.04 -4.96
CA LEU A 59 -13.65 -10.34 -5.67
C LEU A 59 -13.66 -10.72 -7.16
N ASP A 60 -13.74 -12.00 -7.49
CA ASP A 60 -13.84 -12.48 -8.88
C ASP A 60 -15.08 -11.92 -9.58
N LYS A 61 -16.20 -11.85 -8.86
CA LYS A 61 -17.43 -11.22 -9.36
C LYS A 61 -17.23 -9.73 -9.63
N TRP A 62 -16.60 -8.98 -8.72
CA TRP A 62 -16.34 -7.56 -8.91
C TRP A 62 -15.45 -7.33 -10.14
N ILE A 63 -14.40 -8.15 -10.34
CA ILE A 63 -13.56 -8.08 -11.54
C ILE A 63 -14.39 -8.31 -12.80
N ALA A 64 -15.22 -9.37 -12.83
CA ALA A 64 -16.05 -9.69 -13.98
C ALA A 64 -17.08 -8.58 -14.29
N ASP A 65 -17.71 -8.01 -13.27
CA ASP A 65 -18.70 -6.94 -13.41
C ASP A 65 -18.06 -5.62 -13.90
N ASN A 66 -16.77 -5.40 -13.62
CA ASN A 66 -16.03 -4.18 -13.98
C ASN A 66 -15.03 -4.38 -15.15
N GLN A 67 -15.04 -5.53 -15.81
CA GLN A 67 -14.04 -5.89 -16.82
C GLN A 67 -13.91 -4.84 -17.94
N ALA A 68 -15.03 -4.28 -18.41
CA ALA A 68 -15.01 -3.27 -19.46
C ALA A 68 -14.30 -1.98 -19.04
N ASP A 69 -14.42 -1.60 -17.77
CA ASP A 69 -13.71 -0.43 -17.23
C ASP A 69 -12.24 -0.73 -17.03
N ILE A 70 -11.89 -1.93 -16.55
CA ILE A 70 -10.52 -2.40 -16.41
C ILE A 70 -9.80 -2.45 -17.77
N ASP A 71 -10.44 -3.01 -18.79
CA ASP A 71 -9.88 -3.14 -20.15
C ASP A 71 -9.63 -1.78 -20.82
N SER A 72 -10.34 -0.75 -20.37
CA SER A 72 -10.19 0.61 -20.90
C SER A 72 -9.04 1.40 -20.27
N LEU A 73 -8.44 0.89 -19.18
CA LEU A 73 -7.31 1.52 -18.50
C LEU A 73 -6.02 1.36 -19.32
N THR A 74 -5.10 2.30 -19.19
CA THR A 74 -3.74 2.18 -19.75
C THR A 74 -2.95 1.06 -19.07
N GLU A 75 -1.85 0.62 -19.67
CA GLU A 75 -1.01 -0.46 -19.11
C GLU A 75 -0.54 -0.17 -17.68
N VAL A 76 -0.11 1.07 -17.40
CA VAL A 76 0.33 1.47 -16.04
C VAL A 76 -0.83 1.50 -15.05
N GLU A 77 -2.01 1.94 -15.49
CA GLU A 77 -3.22 1.96 -14.64
C GLU A 77 -3.70 0.54 -14.32
N GLN A 78 -3.69 -0.36 -15.31
CA GLN A 78 -3.96 -1.78 -15.10
C GLN A 78 -2.96 -2.42 -14.15
N MET A 79 -1.65 -2.09 -14.29
CA MET A 79 -0.62 -2.57 -13.37
C MET A 79 -0.91 -2.13 -11.92
N VAL A 80 -1.25 -0.85 -11.70
CA VAL A 80 -1.60 -0.33 -10.37
C VAL A 80 -2.79 -1.08 -9.79
N LEU A 81 -3.88 -1.24 -10.55
CA LEU A 81 -5.07 -1.93 -10.08
C LEU A 81 -4.78 -3.41 -9.80
N THR A 82 -4.04 -4.09 -10.68
CA THR A 82 -3.64 -5.49 -10.53
C THR A 82 -2.80 -5.69 -9.26
N ASN A 83 -1.84 -4.81 -8.99
CA ASN A 83 -1.05 -4.85 -7.75
C ASN A 83 -1.96 -4.83 -6.50
N LEU A 84 -2.99 -3.99 -6.50
CA LEU A 84 -3.93 -3.85 -5.37
C LEU A 84 -4.85 -5.07 -5.25
N ILE A 85 -5.34 -5.59 -6.38
CA ILE A 85 -6.14 -6.83 -6.44
C ILE A 85 -5.32 -8.01 -5.91
N ASP A 86 -4.07 -8.18 -6.34
CA ASP A 86 -3.22 -9.27 -5.90
C ASP A 86 -2.91 -9.20 -4.39
N CYS A 87 -2.75 -8.00 -3.85
CA CYS A 87 -2.65 -7.80 -2.40
C CYS A 87 -3.92 -8.24 -1.66
N GLU A 88 -5.10 -8.04 -2.27
CA GLU A 88 -6.36 -8.48 -1.69
C GLU A 88 -6.58 -9.99 -1.79
N ILE A 89 -6.21 -10.59 -2.93
CA ILE A 89 -6.16 -12.04 -3.09
C ILE A 89 -5.28 -12.66 -2.01
N TYR A 90 -4.10 -12.06 -1.74
CA TYR A 90 -3.21 -12.48 -0.66
C TYR A 90 -3.92 -12.48 0.71
N THR A 91 -4.66 -11.42 1.05
CA THR A 91 -5.37 -11.28 2.33
C THR A 91 -6.24 -12.50 2.64
N TYR A 92 -6.93 -13.05 1.66
CA TYR A 92 -7.83 -14.20 1.86
C TYR A 92 -7.14 -15.54 1.65
N ARG A 93 -6.31 -15.68 0.60
CA ARG A 93 -5.63 -16.93 0.29
C ARG A 93 -4.67 -17.38 1.39
N ILE A 94 -4.03 -16.45 2.13
CA ILE A 94 -3.09 -16.83 3.20
C ILE A 94 -3.78 -17.52 4.39
N GLN A 95 -5.09 -17.35 4.51
CA GLN A 95 -5.93 -17.99 5.54
C GLN A 95 -6.25 -19.45 5.19
N MET A 96 -6.06 -19.84 3.94
CA MET A 96 -6.39 -21.15 3.40
C MET A 96 -5.15 -22.08 3.39
N PRO A 97 -5.34 -23.42 3.49
CA PRO A 97 -4.23 -24.35 3.43
C PRO A 97 -3.58 -24.40 2.04
N ASN A 98 -2.27 -24.63 2.00
CA ASN A 98 -1.50 -24.94 0.78
C ASN A 98 -1.45 -23.86 -0.32
N THR A 99 -1.68 -22.58 0.00
CA THR A 99 -1.70 -21.47 -0.97
C THR A 99 -0.35 -20.75 -1.17
N LYS A 100 0.63 -20.94 -0.26
CA LYS A 100 1.91 -20.21 -0.25
C LYS A 100 2.64 -20.23 -1.61
N LYS A 101 2.75 -21.40 -2.26
CA LYS A 101 3.46 -21.55 -3.54
C LYS A 101 2.78 -20.80 -4.68
N GLU A 102 1.44 -20.80 -4.70
CA GLU A 102 0.64 -20.06 -5.67
C GLU A 102 0.82 -18.56 -5.47
N LEU A 103 0.72 -18.09 -4.22
CA LEU A 103 0.90 -16.68 -3.87
C LEU A 103 2.31 -16.16 -4.19
N ILE A 104 3.36 -16.95 -3.92
CA ILE A 104 4.74 -16.60 -4.30
C ILE A 104 4.85 -16.39 -5.82
N LYS A 105 4.22 -17.25 -6.62
CA LYS A 105 4.24 -17.14 -8.08
C LYS A 105 3.49 -15.90 -8.56
N LEU A 106 2.28 -15.67 -8.04
CA LEU A 106 1.44 -14.52 -8.39
C LEU A 106 2.16 -13.20 -8.04
N LEU A 107 2.48 -13.02 -6.77
CA LEU A 107 3.04 -11.79 -6.24
C LEU A 107 4.48 -11.56 -6.71
N GLY A 108 5.26 -12.61 -6.92
CA GLY A 108 6.63 -12.50 -7.44
C GLY A 108 6.66 -12.03 -8.89
N ALA A 109 5.75 -12.53 -9.73
CA ALA A 109 5.61 -12.04 -11.11
C ALA A 109 5.22 -10.57 -11.13
N GLN A 110 4.24 -10.18 -10.31
CA GLN A 110 3.75 -8.81 -10.28
C GLN A 110 4.76 -7.83 -9.64
N THR A 111 5.50 -8.27 -8.63
CA THR A 111 6.64 -7.52 -8.05
C THR A 111 7.67 -7.20 -9.13
N LYS A 112 7.97 -8.16 -10.03
CA LYS A 112 8.89 -7.93 -11.14
C LYS A 112 8.35 -6.91 -12.14
N VAL A 113 7.07 -7.00 -12.52
CA VAL A 113 6.43 -6.02 -13.41
C VAL A 113 6.55 -4.61 -12.84
N ALA A 114 6.20 -4.44 -11.56
CA ALA A 114 6.27 -3.14 -10.90
C ALA A 114 7.71 -2.60 -10.79
N ALA A 115 8.69 -3.46 -10.49
CA ALA A 115 10.10 -3.07 -10.41
C ALA A 115 10.67 -2.68 -11.78
N ASP A 116 10.38 -3.46 -12.82
CA ASP A 116 10.83 -3.19 -14.19
C ASP A 116 10.22 -1.85 -14.69
N TYR A 117 8.95 -1.57 -14.36
CA TYR A 117 8.30 -0.29 -14.67
C TYR A 117 8.99 0.89 -13.98
N LEU A 118 9.22 0.80 -12.66
CA LEU A 118 9.86 1.87 -11.89
C LEU A 118 11.29 2.15 -12.38
N GLU A 119 12.05 1.13 -12.77
CA GLU A 119 13.41 1.33 -13.32
C GLU A 119 13.37 1.98 -14.70
N ALA A 120 12.45 1.55 -15.57
CA ALA A 120 12.31 2.11 -16.92
C ALA A 120 11.89 3.58 -16.90
N HIS A 121 11.12 4.00 -15.89
CA HIS A 121 10.58 5.36 -15.76
C HIS A 121 11.20 6.13 -14.57
N LYS A 122 12.42 5.79 -14.15
CA LYS A 122 13.06 6.40 -12.97
C LYS A 122 13.37 7.90 -13.09
N GLU A 123 13.48 8.38 -14.33
CA GLU A 123 13.71 9.79 -14.64
C GLU A 123 12.37 10.55 -14.78
N GLU A 124 11.23 9.86 -14.76
CA GLU A 124 9.91 10.45 -14.90
C GLU A 124 9.30 10.83 -13.56
N SER A 125 8.36 11.76 -13.62
CA SER A 125 7.54 12.15 -12.47
C SER A 125 6.31 11.26 -12.45
N LEU A 126 6.27 10.31 -11.51
CA LEU A 126 5.22 9.30 -11.42
C LEU A 126 4.16 9.64 -10.37
N ASP A 127 2.93 9.21 -10.61
CA ASP A 127 1.84 9.32 -9.65
C ASP A 127 2.10 8.50 -8.37
N LYS A 128 1.59 9.00 -7.23
CA LYS A 128 1.69 8.35 -5.91
C LYS A 128 1.16 6.91 -5.89
N TRP A 129 0.14 6.60 -6.68
CA TRP A 129 -0.46 5.26 -6.75
C TRP A 129 0.49 4.23 -7.37
N ILE A 130 1.37 4.64 -8.27
CA ILE A 130 2.39 3.77 -8.87
C ILE A 130 3.36 3.32 -7.77
N TYR A 131 3.90 4.28 -7.00
CA TYR A 131 4.79 3.96 -5.89
C TYR A 131 4.08 3.14 -4.79
N LEU A 132 2.87 3.54 -4.39
CA LEU A 132 2.11 2.83 -3.37
C LEU A 132 1.88 1.37 -3.75
N SER A 133 1.36 1.13 -4.96
CA SER A 133 0.98 -0.21 -5.40
C SER A 133 2.20 -1.12 -5.59
N ALA A 134 3.30 -0.59 -6.15
CA ALA A 134 4.57 -1.29 -6.28
C ALA A 134 5.16 -1.68 -4.91
N GLY A 135 5.15 -0.75 -3.96
CA GLY A 135 5.57 -1.03 -2.58
C GLY A 135 4.69 -2.09 -1.91
N SER A 136 3.37 -2.03 -2.14
CA SER A 136 2.39 -2.93 -1.51
C SER A 136 2.57 -4.37 -1.97
N VAL A 137 2.59 -4.61 -3.29
CA VAL A 137 2.74 -5.98 -3.84
C VAL A 137 4.09 -6.59 -3.47
N THR A 138 5.15 -5.78 -3.47
CA THR A 138 6.49 -6.21 -3.04
C THR A 138 6.52 -6.54 -1.55
N SER A 139 5.82 -5.74 -0.72
CA SER A 139 5.76 -5.96 0.73
C SER A 139 5.08 -7.29 1.08
N VAL A 140 3.95 -7.62 0.43
CA VAL A 140 3.27 -8.90 0.69
C VAL A 140 4.05 -10.08 0.09
N TYR A 141 4.74 -9.89 -1.03
CA TYR A 141 5.67 -10.88 -1.58
C TYR A 141 6.81 -11.20 -0.58
N MET A 142 7.43 -10.17 0.01
CA MET A 142 8.47 -10.33 1.03
C MET A 142 8.00 -11.13 2.25
N ALA A 143 6.71 -11.03 2.62
CA ALA A 143 6.16 -11.76 3.76
C ALA A 143 6.04 -13.28 3.49
N LEU A 144 6.07 -13.72 2.23
CA LEU A 144 5.98 -15.13 1.85
C LEU A 144 7.34 -15.80 1.61
N GLU A 145 8.36 -14.98 1.40
CA GLU A 145 9.70 -15.40 1.02
C GLU A 145 10.66 -15.42 2.21
N PRO A 146 11.82 -16.10 2.11
CA PRO A 146 12.83 -16.09 3.15
C PRO A 146 13.33 -14.68 3.48
N LEU A 147 13.87 -14.51 4.69
CA LEU A 147 14.39 -13.23 5.20
C LEU A 147 15.39 -12.52 4.25
N LYS A 148 16.14 -13.28 3.42
CA LYS A 148 17.03 -12.71 2.40
C LYS A 148 16.28 -11.79 1.43
N THR A 149 15.07 -12.15 1.03
CA THR A 149 14.22 -11.33 0.15
C THR A 149 13.86 -10.00 0.82
N ALA A 150 13.63 -10.01 2.13
CA ALA A 150 13.39 -8.79 2.89
C ALA A 150 14.62 -7.86 2.93
N PHE A 151 15.84 -8.40 3.00
CA PHE A 151 17.06 -7.59 2.88
C PHE A 151 17.27 -7.00 1.48
N THR A 152 16.82 -7.70 0.43
CA THR A 152 16.92 -7.22 -0.95
C THR A 152 15.96 -6.06 -1.22
N TYR A 153 14.69 -6.19 -0.83
CA TYR A 153 13.64 -5.26 -1.24
C TYR A 153 13.20 -4.28 -0.15
N GLY A 154 13.56 -4.52 1.12
CA GLY A 154 13.02 -3.79 2.25
C GLY A 154 13.16 -2.27 2.16
N TYR A 155 14.33 -1.76 1.73
CA TYR A 155 14.50 -0.32 1.56
C TYR A 155 13.74 0.23 0.35
N SER A 156 13.67 -0.51 -0.76
CA SER A 156 12.89 -0.10 -1.93
C SER A 156 11.39 0.05 -1.60
N VAL A 157 10.85 -0.89 -0.81
CA VAL A 157 9.46 -0.82 -0.31
C VAL A 157 9.24 0.46 0.52
N ARG A 158 10.15 0.76 1.46
CA ARG A 158 10.08 2.00 2.25
C ARG A 158 10.10 3.22 1.36
N ASP A 159 11.04 3.27 0.43
CA ASP A 159 11.28 4.45 -0.40
C ASP A 159 10.09 4.70 -1.33
N ASN A 160 9.45 3.65 -1.83
CA ASN A 160 8.20 3.75 -2.58
C ASN A 160 7.07 4.32 -1.71
N PHE A 161 6.84 3.81 -0.50
CA PHE A 161 5.82 4.37 0.39
C PHE A 161 6.13 5.82 0.80
N GLN A 162 7.41 6.15 1.02
CA GLN A 162 7.84 7.51 1.33
C GLN A 162 7.56 8.45 0.15
N LYS A 163 7.94 8.07 -1.08
CA LYS A 163 7.63 8.85 -2.29
C LYS A 163 6.12 9.10 -2.44
N ALA A 164 5.29 8.09 -2.18
CA ALA A 164 3.84 8.24 -2.26
C ALA A 164 3.30 9.31 -1.29
N VAL A 165 3.80 9.35 -0.05
CA VAL A 165 3.37 10.37 0.94
C VAL A 165 4.06 11.74 0.75
N ASP A 166 5.22 11.77 0.12
CA ASP A 166 5.88 13.03 -0.25
C ASP A 166 5.14 13.74 -1.39
N LEU A 167 4.63 12.96 -2.37
CA LEU A 167 3.79 13.45 -3.46
C LEU A 167 2.41 13.90 -2.99
N ASP A 168 1.84 13.22 -1.99
CA ASP A 168 0.57 13.62 -1.37
C ASP A 168 0.60 13.37 0.16
N PRO A 169 0.90 14.42 0.95
CA PRO A 169 0.93 14.32 2.41
C PRO A 169 -0.41 13.96 3.06
N TYR A 170 -1.52 14.06 2.33
CA TYR A 170 -2.87 13.69 2.81
C TYR A 170 -3.26 12.26 2.39
N PHE A 171 -2.35 11.50 1.79
CA PHE A 171 -2.64 10.17 1.27
C PHE A 171 -2.65 9.11 2.37
N SER A 172 -3.85 8.85 2.91
CA SER A 172 -4.08 7.89 4.00
C SER A 172 -3.43 6.51 3.74
N TYR A 173 -3.63 5.93 2.56
CA TYR A 173 -3.06 4.63 2.20
C TYR A 173 -1.53 4.62 2.23
N GLY A 174 -0.89 5.71 1.78
CA GLY A 174 0.57 5.87 1.86
C GLY A 174 1.07 5.82 3.29
N TRP A 175 0.44 6.59 4.19
CA TRP A 175 0.82 6.61 5.61
C TRP A 175 0.63 5.26 6.29
N ARG A 176 -0.47 4.55 6.00
CA ARG A 176 -0.72 3.21 6.55
C ARG A 176 0.34 2.20 6.11
N ASN A 177 0.69 2.19 4.82
CA ASN A 177 1.67 1.24 4.31
C ASN A 177 3.09 1.57 4.79
N LEU A 178 3.43 2.85 4.89
CA LEU A 178 4.68 3.28 5.53
C LEU A 178 4.73 2.89 7.02
N ALA A 179 3.61 3.02 7.74
CA ALA A 179 3.50 2.58 9.14
C ALA A 179 3.79 1.08 9.29
N GLN A 180 3.23 0.24 8.42
CA GLN A 180 3.52 -1.20 8.40
C GLN A 180 5.02 -1.47 8.20
N TRP A 181 5.68 -0.77 7.29
CA TRP A 181 7.13 -0.92 7.10
C TRP A 181 7.90 -0.60 8.39
N TYR A 182 7.60 0.54 9.04
CA TYR A 182 8.23 0.91 10.31
C TYR A 182 7.93 -0.09 11.43
N PHE A 183 6.79 -0.78 11.36
CA PHE A 183 6.41 -1.78 12.34
C PHE A 183 7.19 -3.09 12.17
N TYR A 184 7.29 -3.58 10.93
CA TYR A 184 7.97 -4.84 10.60
C TYR A 184 9.49 -4.73 10.61
N CYS A 185 10.04 -3.57 10.22
CA CYS A 185 11.48 -3.40 10.14
C CYS A 185 12.13 -3.44 11.53
N PRO A 186 13.24 -4.20 11.72
CA PRO A 186 14.00 -4.15 12.96
C PRO A 186 14.53 -2.75 13.27
N GLY A 187 14.60 -2.40 14.56
CA GLY A 187 15.06 -1.07 15.00
C GLY A 187 16.47 -0.71 14.51
N PHE A 188 17.38 -1.68 14.45
CA PHE A 188 18.74 -1.45 13.95
C PHE A 188 18.83 -1.22 12.43
N LEU A 189 17.75 -1.49 11.69
CA LEU A 189 17.59 -1.20 10.25
C LEU A 189 16.70 0.03 9.99
N GLY A 190 16.36 0.78 11.05
CA GLY A 190 15.57 2.01 10.96
C GLY A 190 14.08 1.84 11.20
N GLY A 191 13.61 0.65 11.57
CA GLY A 191 12.22 0.46 12.02
C GLY A 191 11.95 1.12 13.38
N SER A 192 10.68 1.38 13.68
CA SER A 192 10.26 1.99 14.94
C SER A 192 8.77 1.79 15.17
N LYS A 193 8.43 0.95 16.17
CA LYS A 193 7.04 0.75 16.60
C LYS A 193 6.34 2.06 17.03
N LYS A 194 7.11 3.01 17.58
CA LYS A 194 6.59 4.34 17.94
C LYS A 194 6.18 5.13 16.70
N ILE A 195 7.06 5.22 15.70
CA ILE A 195 6.76 5.91 14.43
C ILE A 195 5.61 5.21 13.70
N ALA A 196 5.62 3.87 13.66
CA ALA A 196 4.54 3.11 13.07
C ALA A 196 3.17 3.47 13.67
N LYS A 197 3.09 3.55 15.01
CA LYS A 197 1.86 3.95 15.70
C LYS A 197 1.42 5.38 15.34
N GLU A 198 2.35 6.33 15.33
CA GLU A 198 2.08 7.71 14.93
C GLU A 198 1.56 7.78 13.48
N TYR A 199 2.13 6.98 12.58
CA TYR A 199 1.73 6.95 11.18
C TYR A 199 0.40 6.23 10.93
N PHE A 200 0.08 5.17 11.69
CA PHE A 200 -1.25 4.59 11.68
C PHE A 200 -2.31 5.59 12.14
N GLN A 201 -2.05 6.32 13.23
CA GLN A 201 -2.94 7.38 13.70
C GLN A 201 -3.10 8.50 12.66
N LYS A 202 -2.01 8.89 12.00
CA LYS A 202 -2.04 9.86 10.90
C LYS A 202 -2.87 9.37 9.72
N SER A 203 -2.73 8.11 9.31
CA SER A 203 -3.58 7.51 8.27
C SER A 203 -5.05 7.57 8.65
N MET A 204 -5.42 7.15 9.86
CA MET A 204 -6.81 7.22 10.35
C MET A 204 -7.37 8.64 10.35
N ALA A 205 -6.57 9.65 10.72
CA ALA A 205 -6.99 11.05 10.72
C ALA A 205 -7.16 11.64 9.32
N LEU A 206 -6.44 11.09 8.33
CA LEU A 206 -6.48 11.52 6.93
C LEU A 206 -7.45 10.70 6.07
N ALA A 207 -8.02 9.63 6.62
CA ALA A 207 -8.94 8.75 5.94
C ALA A 207 -10.16 9.54 5.43
N LYS A 208 -10.44 9.40 4.13
CA LYS A 208 -11.60 10.02 3.48
C LYS A 208 -12.77 9.04 3.32
N LYS A 209 -12.49 7.74 3.42
CA LYS A 209 -13.43 6.66 3.18
C LYS A 209 -13.50 5.71 4.37
N PRO A 210 -14.65 5.03 4.59
CA PRO A 210 -14.78 4.02 5.64
C PRO A 210 -13.75 2.88 5.54
N SER A 211 -13.41 2.45 4.33
CA SER A 211 -12.44 1.36 4.08
C SER A 211 -11.04 1.68 4.64
N ASP A 212 -10.58 2.93 4.52
CA ASP A 212 -9.30 3.39 5.07
C ASP A 212 -9.25 3.27 6.59
N VAL A 213 -10.33 3.70 7.24
CA VAL A 213 -10.48 3.65 8.70
C VAL A 213 -10.54 2.20 9.14
N TYR A 214 -11.32 1.37 8.44
CA TYR A 214 -11.49 -0.05 8.72
C TYR A 214 -10.14 -0.78 8.78
N GLU A 215 -9.34 -0.72 7.71
CA GLU A 215 -8.06 -1.43 7.66
C GLU A 215 -7.05 -0.90 8.69
N SER A 216 -6.98 0.42 8.85
CA SER A 216 -6.06 1.04 9.82
C SER A 216 -6.45 0.70 11.26
N THR A 217 -7.75 0.54 11.53
CA THR A 217 -8.27 0.11 12.83
C THR A 217 -7.85 -1.33 13.13
N ILE A 218 -7.92 -2.24 12.16
CA ILE A 218 -7.43 -3.61 12.32
C ILE A 218 -5.94 -3.61 12.60
N LEU A 219 -5.13 -2.90 11.82
CA LEU A 219 -3.67 -2.84 12.04
C LEU A 219 -3.32 -2.25 13.41
N MET A 220 -4.04 -1.21 13.85
CA MET A 220 -3.88 -0.65 15.19
C MET A 220 -4.23 -1.63 16.30
N SER A 221 -5.26 -2.47 16.13
CA SER A 221 -5.57 -3.53 17.09
C SER A 221 -4.35 -4.45 17.31
N GLN A 222 -3.61 -4.72 16.25
CA GLN A 222 -2.46 -5.63 16.27
C GLN A 222 -1.21 -4.96 16.85
N VAL A 223 -1.09 -3.63 16.73
CA VAL A 223 -0.11 -2.85 17.50
C VAL A 223 -0.39 -3.00 19.00
N PHE A 224 -1.65 -2.84 19.42
CA PHE A 224 -2.03 -3.02 20.83
C PHE A 224 -1.80 -4.45 21.32
N TYR A 225 -2.07 -5.45 20.48
CA TYR A 225 -1.78 -6.84 20.78
C TYR A 225 -0.29 -7.07 21.07
N GLU A 226 0.59 -6.56 20.21
CA GLU A 226 2.06 -6.66 20.38
C GLU A 226 2.57 -5.91 21.62
N ASP A 227 1.89 -4.83 22.03
CA ASP A 227 2.14 -4.09 23.26
C ASP A 227 1.51 -4.76 24.51
N LYS A 228 0.89 -5.93 24.37
CA LYS A 228 0.15 -6.67 25.41
C LYS A 228 -1.03 -5.91 26.01
N LYS A 229 -1.58 -4.95 25.26
CA LYS A 229 -2.77 -4.18 25.62
C LYS A 229 -4.01 -4.84 25.03
N PHE A 230 -4.37 -6.01 25.59
CA PHE A 230 -5.39 -6.87 24.99
C PHE A 230 -6.79 -6.27 25.00
N GLU A 231 -7.15 -5.49 26.02
CA GLU A 231 -8.43 -4.78 26.07
C GLU A 231 -8.55 -3.77 24.91
N ASP A 232 -7.51 -2.96 24.68
CA ASP A 232 -7.45 -2.02 23.55
C ASP A 232 -7.49 -2.76 22.21
N CYS A 233 -6.76 -3.89 22.09
CA CYS A 233 -6.83 -4.75 20.89
C CYS A 233 -8.27 -5.20 20.61
N THR A 234 -8.98 -5.73 21.62
CA THR A 234 -10.36 -6.17 21.47
C THR A 234 -11.28 -5.01 21.12
N ALA A 235 -11.12 -3.83 21.75
CA ALA A 235 -11.91 -2.65 21.46
C ALA A 235 -11.76 -2.20 19.99
N TYR A 236 -10.53 -2.20 19.46
CA TYR A 236 -10.28 -1.85 18.07
C TYR A 236 -10.82 -2.90 17.09
N LEU A 237 -10.72 -4.20 17.39
CA LEU A 237 -11.35 -5.22 16.55
C LEU A 237 -12.88 -5.08 16.52
N ASN A 238 -13.51 -4.77 17.65
CA ASN A 238 -14.95 -4.50 17.70
C ASN A 238 -15.32 -3.23 16.91
N LEU A 239 -14.47 -2.20 16.95
CA LEU A 239 -14.65 -0.99 16.15
C LEU A 239 -14.58 -1.28 14.64
N ALA A 240 -13.63 -2.11 14.22
CA ALA A 240 -13.53 -2.55 12.82
C ALA A 240 -14.75 -3.41 12.40
N GLU A 241 -15.22 -4.29 13.28
CA GLU A 241 -16.37 -5.17 13.02
C GLU A 241 -17.68 -4.39 12.84
N ALA A 242 -17.79 -3.20 13.44
CA ALA A 242 -18.94 -2.32 13.25
C ALA A 242 -19.12 -1.83 11.79
N PHE A 243 -18.07 -1.89 10.95
CA PHE A 243 -18.15 -1.52 9.55
C PHE A 243 -18.86 -2.56 8.67
N THR A 244 -18.88 -3.83 9.08
CA THR A 244 -19.39 -4.93 8.24
C THR A 244 -20.84 -5.35 8.55
N GLN A 245 -21.43 -4.84 9.65
CA GLN A 245 -22.82 -5.12 10.07
C GLN A 245 -23.24 -6.62 9.99
N GLY A 246 -22.30 -7.54 10.26
CA GLY A 246 -22.49 -8.96 10.03
C GLY A 246 -21.25 -9.78 10.35
N ASN A 247 -21.24 -11.03 9.89
CA ASN A 247 -20.06 -11.90 10.00
C ASN A 247 -18.86 -11.23 9.31
N ASN A 248 -17.63 -11.52 9.75
CA ASN A 248 -16.44 -10.93 9.15
C ASN A 248 -15.28 -11.92 9.15
N CYS A 249 -15.09 -12.63 8.04
CA CYS A 249 -14.09 -13.70 7.94
C CYS A 249 -12.69 -13.21 8.29
N TYR A 250 -12.32 -11.97 7.93
CA TYR A 250 -10.99 -11.44 8.20
C TYR A 250 -10.76 -11.09 9.68
N ILE A 251 -11.71 -10.43 10.33
CA ILE A 251 -11.64 -10.15 11.77
C ILE A 251 -11.66 -11.46 12.57
N GLN A 252 -12.47 -12.44 12.16
CA GLN A 252 -12.47 -13.76 12.80
C GLN A 252 -11.12 -14.47 12.63
N PHE A 253 -10.50 -14.35 11.45
CA PHE A 253 -9.14 -14.82 11.25
C PHE A 253 -8.14 -14.12 12.19
N VAL A 254 -8.16 -12.79 12.28
CA VAL A 254 -7.30 -12.01 13.18
C VAL A 254 -7.47 -12.47 14.64
N ARG A 255 -8.73 -12.60 15.11
CA ARG A 255 -9.04 -13.12 16.45
C ARG A 255 -8.50 -14.54 16.65
N SER A 256 -8.59 -15.40 15.64
CA SER A 256 -8.07 -16.78 15.70
C SER A 256 -6.54 -16.82 15.82
N VAL A 257 -5.83 -15.86 15.21
CA VAL A 257 -4.38 -15.70 15.34
C VAL A 257 -4.03 -15.20 16.74
N ASN A 258 -4.75 -14.21 17.24
CA ASN A 258 -4.60 -13.71 18.61
C ASN A 258 -4.88 -14.79 19.67
N ALA A 259 -5.89 -15.63 19.47
CA ALA A 259 -6.18 -16.76 20.37
C ALA A 259 -5.05 -17.81 20.43
N LYS A 260 -4.18 -17.87 19.41
CA LYS A 260 -2.99 -18.72 19.36
C LYS A 260 -1.75 -18.06 19.98
N GLY A 261 -1.87 -16.85 20.53
CA GLY A 261 -0.77 -16.14 21.16
C GLY A 261 0.05 -15.26 20.20
N GLU A 262 -0.39 -15.07 18.96
CA GLU A 262 0.35 -14.31 17.93
C GLU A 262 -0.45 -13.08 17.45
N SER A 263 0.24 -12.05 16.95
CA SER A 263 -0.37 -11.01 16.12
C SER A 263 -0.33 -11.41 14.66
N ILE A 264 -1.14 -10.78 13.80
CA ILE A 264 -1.01 -11.00 12.35
C ILE A 264 0.37 -10.55 11.82
N PHE A 265 1.00 -9.56 12.47
CA PHE A 265 2.37 -9.15 12.14
C PHE A 265 3.36 -10.31 12.33
N LYS A 266 3.24 -11.05 13.44
CA LYS A 266 4.06 -12.26 13.67
C LYS A 266 3.66 -13.42 12.77
N PHE A 267 2.36 -13.63 12.55
CA PHE A 267 1.88 -14.70 11.68
C PHE A 267 2.45 -14.59 10.27
N HIS A 268 2.45 -13.38 9.69
CA HIS A 268 3.05 -13.13 8.39
C HIS A 268 4.59 -13.26 8.42
N GLY A 269 5.25 -12.92 9.52
CA GLY A 269 6.71 -13.05 9.66
C GLY A 269 7.22 -14.48 9.95
N HIS A 270 6.47 -15.31 10.67
CA HIS A 270 6.92 -16.62 11.17
C HIS A 270 6.68 -17.79 10.20
N LYS A 271 5.71 -17.68 9.28
CA LYS A 271 5.49 -18.71 8.23
C LYS A 271 6.40 -18.57 7.01
N ALA A 272 7.35 -17.62 7.01
CA ALA A 272 8.43 -17.59 6.04
C ALA A 272 9.47 -18.72 6.29
N ASP A 273 9.58 -19.21 7.54
CA ASP A 273 10.61 -20.17 7.99
C ASP A 273 10.10 -21.58 8.35
N LYS A 274 8.83 -21.90 8.05
CA LYS A 274 8.26 -23.26 8.12
C LYS A 274 7.56 -23.61 6.81
#